data_AF-A0A0F5VLL2-F1
#
_entry.id   AF-A0A0F5VLL2-F1
#
_cell.length_a   1.000
_cell.length_b   1.000
_cell.length_c   1.000
_cell.angle_alpha   90.00
_cell.angle_beta   90.00
_cell.angle_gamma   90.00
#
_symmetry.space_group_name_H-M   'P 1'
#
loop_
_entity.id
_entity.type
_entity.pdbx_description
1 polymer ?
#
loop_
_entity_poly.entity_id
_entity_poly.type
_entity_poly.pdbx_seq_one_letter_code
_entity_poly.pdbx_strand_id
1 'polypeptide(L)'
;MTPTYGSGDRIVYERIDAGEVRRGDVVVVSAPERYGPGGLVLKRVVGVGGDRVACCTGAGADERVFVNGKPLQEPYVKDGDAHGGYPPSYDVRVPEGRLFLLGDHRANARDSRAFLDDHGGTFPDSAVRGRVLDDYTVPTALGVAMMVGVVLVLVAVGLGIAAMVVRRKARAAVPPAPPWALQS
;
A
#
# COMPACT_ATOMS: atom_id res chain seq x y z
N MET A 1 -10.92 -10.61 2.01
CA MET A 1 -10.59 -9.69 0.91
C MET A 1 -10.50 -10.39 -0.46
N THR A 2 -10.79 -11.69 -0.56
CA THR A 2 -10.93 -12.40 -1.85
C THR A 2 -12.06 -11.77 -2.69
N PRO A 3 -11.92 -11.61 -4.01
CA PRO A 3 -10.84 -12.10 -4.86
C PRO A 3 -9.58 -11.24 -4.87
N THR A 4 -9.65 -9.98 -4.44
CA THR A 4 -8.52 -9.04 -4.53
C THR A 4 -7.29 -9.52 -3.75
N TYR A 5 -7.49 -10.05 -2.54
CA TYR A 5 -6.42 -10.68 -1.75
C TYR A 5 -6.89 -12.00 -1.15
N GLY A 6 -6.15 -13.06 -1.46
CA GLY A 6 -6.32 -14.43 -0.97
C GLY A 6 -5.58 -14.70 0.35
N SER A 7 -5.84 -15.89 0.89
CA SER A 7 -5.10 -16.40 2.05
C SER A 7 -3.68 -16.77 1.63
N GLY A 8 -2.68 -16.26 2.37
CA GLY A 8 -1.26 -16.49 2.09
C GLY A 8 -0.61 -15.41 1.22
N ASP A 9 -1.40 -14.49 0.67
CA ASP A 9 -0.88 -13.35 -0.10
C ASP A 9 0.00 -12.46 0.77
N ARG A 10 1.09 -11.98 0.16
CA ARG A 10 1.97 -10.97 0.76
C ARG A 10 1.57 -9.62 0.19
N ILE A 11 1.37 -8.65 1.07
CA ILE A 11 1.03 -7.28 0.71
C ILE A 11 2.17 -6.35 1.10
N VAL A 12 2.40 -5.33 0.28
CA VAL A 12 3.19 -4.16 0.66
C VAL A 12 2.23 -3.02 0.88
N TYR A 13 2.42 -2.29 1.97
CA TYR A 13 1.65 -1.10 2.26
C TYR A 13 2.58 0.05 2.61
N GLU A 14 2.17 1.25 2.25
CA GLU A 14 2.80 2.48 2.69
C GLU A 14 2.11 3.00 3.96
N ARG A 15 2.88 3.64 4.84
CA ARG A 15 2.32 4.36 5.98
C ARG A 15 1.75 5.68 5.48
N ILE A 16 0.53 5.99 5.90
CA ILE A 16 -0.16 7.24 5.56
C ILE A 16 -0.69 7.88 6.83
N ASP A 17 -0.82 9.21 6.80
CA ASP A 17 -1.40 9.98 7.90
C ASP A 17 -2.94 9.97 7.84
N ALA A 18 -3.56 10.33 8.96
CA ALA A 18 -5.00 10.53 9.05
C ALA A 18 -5.45 11.64 8.07
N GLY A 19 -6.59 11.45 7.40
CA GLY A 19 -7.08 12.36 6.36
C GLY A 19 -6.54 12.14 4.95
N GLU A 20 -5.47 11.33 4.76
CA GLU A 20 -4.97 11.00 3.41
C GLU A 20 -5.69 9.81 2.76
N VAL A 21 -6.50 9.09 3.55
CA VAL A 21 -7.27 7.92 3.13
C VAL A 21 -8.38 8.33 2.17
N ARG A 22 -8.48 7.65 1.02
CA ARG A 22 -9.46 7.95 -0.03
C ARG A 22 -10.41 6.78 -0.24
N ARG A 23 -11.59 7.06 -0.81
CA ARG A 23 -12.50 6.01 -1.28
C ARG A 23 -11.79 5.11 -2.28
N GLY A 24 -11.98 3.81 -2.15
CA GLY A 24 -11.35 2.79 -2.97
C GLY A 24 -10.04 2.24 -2.41
N ASP A 25 -9.36 2.97 -1.51
CA ASP A 25 -8.12 2.50 -0.88
C ASP A 25 -8.36 1.19 -0.13
N VAL A 26 -7.40 0.28 -0.21
CA VAL A 26 -7.36 -0.91 0.65
C VAL A 26 -6.41 -0.62 1.79
N VAL A 27 -6.91 -0.69 3.02
CA VAL A 27 -6.20 -0.25 4.22
C VAL A 27 -6.03 -1.37 5.22
N VAL A 28 -4.89 -1.36 5.89
CA VAL A 28 -4.61 -2.17 7.07
C VAL A 28 -5.08 -1.38 8.29
N VAL A 29 -6.03 -1.92 9.05
CA VAL A 29 -6.66 -1.24 10.19
C VAL A 29 -6.44 -2.04 11.46
N SER A 30 -6.07 -1.36 12.53
CA SER A 30 -5.89 -1.94 13.86
C SER A 30 -7.09 -1.60 14.74
N ALA A 31 -7.91 -2.60 15.08
CA ALA A 31 -9.12 -2.47 15.88
C ALA A 31 -9.25 -3.64 16.87
N PRO A 32 -8.34 -3.76 17.86
CA PRO A 32 -8.34 -4.86 18.82
C PRO A 32 -9.62 -4.94 19.66
N GLU A 33 -10.31 -3.83 19.88
CA GLU A 33 -11.60 -3.76 20.56
C GLU A 33 -12.72 -4.48 19.80
N ARG A 34 -12.64 -4.54 18.47
CA ARG A 34 -13.64 -5.20 17.61
C ARG A 34 -13.24 -6.64 17.25
N TYR A 35 -11.94 -6.90 17.10
CA TYR A 35 -11.42 -8.18 16.58
C TYR A 35 -10.58 -8.98 17.58
N GLY A 36 -10.40 -8.51 18.81
CA GLY A 36 -9.60 -9.17 19.84
C GLY A 36 -8.10 -8.87 19.75
N PRO A 37 -7.28 -9.56 20.58
CA PRO A 37 -5.83 -9.38 20.59
C PRO A 37 -5.22 -9.57 19.19
N GLY A 38 -4.42 -8.60 18.74
CA GLY A 38 -3.84 -8.63 17.40
C GLY A 38 -4.83 -8.31 16.27
N GLY A 39 -5.97 -7.67 16.58
CA GLY A 39 -7.05 -7.28 15.66
C GLY A 39 -6.63 -6.34 14.53
N LEU A 40 -5.77 -6.82 13.64
CA LEU A 40 -5.30 -6.17 12.45
C LEU A 40 -6.05 -6.77 11.25
N VAL A 41 -6.78 -5.95 10.53
CA VAL A 41 -7.64 -6.41 9.44
C VAL A 41 -7.38 -5.61 8.17
N LEU A 42 -7.56 -6.28 7.02
CA LEU A 42 -7.53 -5.64 5.72
C LEU A 42 -8.95 -5.41 5.22
N LYS A 43 -9.27 -4.17 4.85
CA LYS A 43 -10.58 -3.75 4.34
C LYS A 43 -10.45 -2.67 3.26
N ARG A 44 -11.48 -2.52 2.44
CA ARG A 44 -11.59 -1.44 1.47
C ARG A 44 -12.38 -0.28 2.04
N VAL A 45 -11.92 0.94 1.78
CA VAL A 45 -12.59 2.19 2.15
C VAL A 45 -13.72 2.44 1.15
N VAL A 46 -14.95 2.39 1.63
CA VAL A 46 -16.15 2.67 0.82
C VAL A 46 -16.64 4.09 1.04
N GLY A 47 -16.57 4.58 2.27
CA GLY A 47 -16.90 5.97 2.63
C GLY A 47 -15.84 6.60 3.52
N VAL A 48 -15.67 7.91 3.36
CA VAL A 48 -14.82 8.78 4.20
C VAL A 48 -15.69 9.82 4.90
N GLY A 49 -15.11 10.63 5.78
CA GLY A 49 -15.82 11.71 6.49
C GLY A 49 -16.72 12.54 5.57
N GLY A 50 -17.96 12.76 6.03
CA GLY A 50 -18.99 13.50 5.30
C GLY A 50 -19.86 12.66 4.36
N ASP A 51 -19.46 11.43 4.03
CA ASP A 51 -20.23 10.56 3.15
C ASP A 51 -21.51 10.05 3.77
N ARG A 52 -22.50 9.78 2.91
CA ARG A 52 -23.62 8.89 3.22
C ARG A 52 -23.49 7.60 2.43
N VAL A 53 -23.24 6.49 3.11
CA VAL A 53 -23.14 5.14 2.52
C VAL A 53 -24.41 4.38 2.82
N ALA A 54 -25.12 3.95 1.79
CA ALA A 54 -26.36 3.19 1.93
C ALA A 54 -26.27 1.88 1.15
N CYS A 55 -26.81 0.82 1.72
CA CYS A 55 -26.91 -0.48 1.07
C CYS A 55 -28.22 -1.17 1.43
N CYS A 56 -28.80 -1.96 0.55
CA CYS A 56 -28.58 -1.92 -0.89
C CYS A 56 -29.95 -1.77 -1.55
N THR A 57 -29.98 -1.01 -2.64
CA THR A 57 -31.19 -0.88 -3.48
C THR A 57 -30.95 -1.64 -4.78
N GLY A 58 -31.96 -2.39 -5.23
CA GLY A 58 -31.86 -3.36 -6.32
C GLY A 58 -32.20 -4.77 -5.85
N ALA A 59 -32.10 -5.76 -6.74
CA ALA A 59 -32.27 -7.17 -6.40
C ALA A 59 -31.33 -8.04 -7.25
N GLY A 60 -30.83 -9.13 -6.67
CA GLY A 60 -29.94 -10.07 -7.36
C GLY A 60 -28.68 -9.39 -7.90
N ALA A 61 -28.37 -9.61 -9.18
CA ALA A 61 -27.16 -9.09 -9.82
C ALA A 61 -27.13 -7.55 -9.98
N ASP A 62 -28.24 -6.85 -9.75
CA ASP A 62 -28.34 -5.39 -9.84
C ASP A 62 -28.28 -4.70 -8.47
N GLU A 63 -28.07 -5.44 -7.40
CA GLU A 63 -27.90 -4.87 -6.07
C GLU A 63 -26.62 -4.02 -5.97
N ARG A 64 -26.74 -2.79 -5.47
CA ARG A 64 -25.60 -1.86 -5.38
C ARG A 64 -25.55 -1.15 -4.03
N VAL A 65 -24.33 -0.88 -3.57
CA VAL A 65 -24.04 0.11 -2.53
C VAL A 65 -24.12 1.50 -3.17
N PHE A 66 -24.63 2.48 -2.42
CA PHE A 66 -24.73 3.87 -2.84
C PHE A 66 -23.87 4.74 -1.94
N VAL A 67 -23.12 5.66 -2.54
CA VAL A 67 -22.35 6.68 -1.83
C VAL A 67 -22.86 8.05 -2.29
N ASN A 68 -23.36 8.85 -1.35
CA ASN A 68 -23.96 10.16 -1.60
C ASN A 68 -25.07 10.11 -2.68
N GLY A 69 -25.90 9.07 -2.63
CA GLY A 69 -27.01 8.87 -3.55
C GLY A 69 -26.63 8.39 -4.94
N LYS A 70 -25.34 8.12 -5.21
CA LYS A 70 -24.86 7.57 -6.49
C LYS A 70 -24.50 6.09 -6.32
N PRO A 71 -24.89 5.21 -7.26
CA PRO A 71 -24.49 3.81 -7.22
C PRO A 71 -22.97 3.71 -7.35
N LEU A 72 -22.36 2.94 -6.46
CA LEU A 72 -20.94 2.66 -6.48
C LEU A 72 -20.65 1.52 -7.48
N GLN A 73 -19.66 1.71 -8.33
CA GLN A 73 -19.15 0.64 -9.19
C GLN A 73 -18.14 -0.19 -8.41
N GLU A 74 -18.41 -1.48 -8.25
CA GLU A 74 -17.64 -2.36 -7.37
C GLU A 74 -17.07 -3.58 -8.12
N PRO A 75 -16.22 -3.40 -9.15
CA PRO A 75 -15.68 -4.52 -9.93
C PRO A 75 -14.79 -5.47 -9.11
N TYR A 76 -14.38 -5.04 -7.92
CA TYR A 76 -13.57 -5.81 -6.97
C TYR A 76 -14.40 -6.76 -6.09
N VAL A 77 -15.73 -6.61 -6.04
CA VAL A 77 -16.58 -7.42 -5.16
C VAL A 77 -16.75 -8.82 -5.74
N LYS A 78 -16.52 -9.83 -4.89
CA LYS A 78 -16.65 -11.22 -5.26
C LYS A 78 -18.06 -11.50 -5.80
N ASP A 79 -18.14 -12.10 -6.98
CA ASP A 79 -19.39 -12.50 -7.64
C ASP A 79 -20.38 -11.34 -7.89
N GLY A 80 -19.95 -10.09 -7.75
CA GLY A 80 -20.82 -8.91 -7.83
C GLY A 80 -21.84 -8.80 -6.69
N ASP A 81 -21.70 -9.60 -5.63
CA ASP A 81 -22.61 -9.63 -4.49
C ASP A 81 -22.37 -8.42 -3.57
N ALA A 82 -23.11 -7.33 -3.80
CA ALA A 82 -22.95 -6.10 -3.04
C ALA A 82 -23.38 -6.24 -1.56
N HIS A 83 -24.32 -7.13 -1.24
CA HIS A 83 -24.90 -7.25 0.09
C HIS A 83 -24.24 -8.31 0.97
N GLY A 84 -23.85 -9.46 0.42
CA GLY A 84 -23.26 -10.55 1.20
C GLY A 84 -24.25 -11.32 2.07
N GLY A 85 -25.56 -11.21 1.82
CA GLY A 85 -26.60 -11.97 2.54
C GLY A 85 -26.81 -11.64 4.04
N TYR A 86 -26.07 -10.71 4.64
CA TYR A 86 -26.22 -10.28 6.05
C TYR A 86 -25.45 -8.97 6.30
N PRO A 87 -25.91 -8.00 7.12
CA PRO A 87 -27.13 -7.90 7.95
C PRO A 87 -28.20 -6.98 7.25
N PRO A 88 -29.22 -6.35 7.89
CA PRO A 88 -30.25 -5.60 7.17
C PRO A 88 -29.67 -4.37 6.43
N SER A 89 -30.50 -3.76 5.58
CA SER A 89 -30.15 -2.51 4.90
C SER A 89 -29.63 -1.47 5.88
N TYR A 90 -28.60 -0.76 5.47
CA TYR A 90 -27.94 0.27 6.27
C TYR A 90 -27.90 1.59 5.53
N ASP A 91 -27.93 2.67 6.29
CA ASP A 91 -27.80 4.03 5.82
C ASP A 91 -26.98 4.82 6.84
N VAL A 92 -25.69 4.99 6.54
CA VAL A 92 -24.70 5.53 7.47
C VAL A 92 -24.16 6.84 6.94
N ARG A 93 -24.32 7.91 7.72
CA ARG A 93 -23.54 9.14 7.52
C ARG A 93 -22.23 9.01 8.26
N VAL A 94 -21.13 8.95 7.52
CA VAL A 94 -19.78 8.77 8.03
C VAL A 94 -19.33 10.07 8.72
N PRO A 95 -19.04 10.06 10.03
CA PRO A 95 -18.55 11.24 10.72
C PRO A 95 -17.17 11.66 10.21
N GLU A 96 -16.82 12.94 10.38
CA GLU A 96 -15.46 13.43 10.11
C GLU A 96 -14.41 12.64 10.90
N GLY A 97 -13.25 12.39 10.28
CA GLY A 97 -12.18 11.56 10.86
C GLY A 97 -12.53 10.07 10.98
N ARG A 98 -13.56 9.60 10.27
CA ARG A 98 -13.96 8.19 10.29
C ARG A 98 -14.16 7.64 8.88
N LEU A 99 -14.18 6.31 8.80
CA LEU A 99 -14.21 5.54 7.57
C LEU A 99 -15.30 4.46 7.66
N PHE A 100 -16.02 4.24 6.56
CA PHE A 100 -16.88 3.09 6.39
C PHE A 100 -16.17 2.04 5.53
N LEU A 101 -15.90 0.88 6.11
CA LEU A 101 -15.01 -0.12 5.55
C LEU A 101 -15.77 -1.40 5.23
N LEU A 102 -15.63 -1.91 4.01
CA LEU A 102 -16.21 -3.19 3.58
C LEU A 102 -15.12 -4.16 3.14
N GLY A 103 -15.39 -5.46 3.30
CA GLY A 103 -14.60 -6.49 2.65
C GLY A 103 -15.05 -6.75 1.21
N ASP A 104 -14.09 -7.11 0.34
CA ASP A 104 -14.38 -7.43 -1.07
C ASP A 104 -15.14 -8.77 -1.22
N HIS A 105 -15.03 -9.69 -0.24
CA HIS A 105 -15.88 -10.87 -0.12
C HIS A 105 -17.02 -10.57 0.85
N ARG A 106 -18.09 -9.92 0.38
CA ARG A 106 -19.15 -9.38 1.25
C ARG A 106 -19.73 -10.43 2.20
N ALA A 107 -20.04 -11.62 1.68
CA ALA A 107 -20.63 -12.72 2.45
C ALA A 107 -19.71 -13.31 3.52
N ASN A 108 -18.39 -13.08 3.45
CA ASN A 108 -17.41 -13.62 4.41
C ASN A 108 -16.55 -12.51 5.04
N ALA A 109 -17.14 -11.33 5.21
CA ALA A 109 -16.46 -10.19 5.79
C ALA A 109 -17.18 -9.71 7.06
N ARG A 110 -16.53 -9.87 8.20
CA ARG A 110 -16.82 -9.08 9.40
C ARG A 110 -16.15 -7.71 9.21
N ASP A 111 -16.94 -6.69 8.91
CA ASP A 111 -16.51 -5.33 8.55
C ASP A 111 -17.47 -4.29 9.16
N SER A 112 -17.54 -3.05 8.67
CA SER A 112 -18.39 -2.00 9.28
C SER A 112 -19.84 -2.45 9.51
N ARG A 113 -20.39 -3.30 8.63
CA ARG A 113 -21.76 -3.81 8.76
C ARG A 113 -21.97 -4.64 10.03
N ALA A 114 -20.93 -5.27 10.55
CA ALA A 114 -21.02 -6.07 11.78
C ALA A 114 -21.01 -5.23 13.07
N PHE A 115 -20.83 -3.91 12.96
CA PHE A 115 -20.66 -3.01 14.11
C PHE A 115 -21.58 -1.78 14.02
N LEU A 116 -22.71 -1.86 13.32
CA LEU A 116 -23.59 -0.71 13.07
C LEU A 116 -24.06 -0.01 14.36
N ASP A 117 -24.23 -0.75 15.45
CA ASP A 117 -24.60 -0.22 16.77
C ASP A 117 -23.48 0.58 17.46
N ASP A 118 -22.24 0.49 16.94
CA ASP A 118 -21.05 1.20 17.43
C ASP A 118 -20.58 2.24 16.40
N HIS A 119 -20.99 3.49 16.60
CA HIS A 119 -20.68 4.63 15.71
C HIS A 119 -21.04 4.36 14.24
N GLY A 120 -22.18 3.68 13.98
CA GLY A 120 -22.61 3.35 12.61
C GLY A 120 -21.67 2.36 11.92
N GLY A 121 -20.89 1.57 12.68
CA GLY A 121 -19.92 0.62 12.13
C GLY A 121 -18.63 1.24 11.62
N THR A 122 -18.52 2.56 11.67
CA THR A 122 -17.36 3.27 11.15
C THR A 122 -16.11 3.05 12.01
N PHE A 123 -14.93 3.17 11.41
CA PHE A 123 -13.63 3.08 12.08
C PHE A 123 -12.99 4.47 12.11
N PRO A 124 -12.27 4.87 13.17
CA PRO A 124 -11.51 6.11 13.13
C PRO A 124 -10.38 6.00 12.10
N ASP A 125 -10.12 7.05 11.34
CA ASP A 125 -9.05 7.07 10.35
C ASP A 125 -7.66 6.90 10.99
N SER A 126 -7.49 7.35 12.23
CA SER A 126 -6.30 7.13 13.05
C SER A 126 -6.02 5.65 13.40
N ALA A 127 -6.99 4.74 13.20
CA ALA A 127 -6.77 3.30 13.32
C ALA A 127 -6.08 2.69 12.08
N VAL A 128 -5.96 3.45 10.98
CA VAL A 128 -5.27 3.01 9.78
C VAL A 128 -3.76 2.94 10.06
N ARG A 129 -3.15 1.81 9.72
CA ARG A 129 -1.70 1.58 9.81
C ARG A 129 -0.99 1.83 8.49
N GLY A 130 -1.71 1.71 7.39
CA GLY A 130 -1.21 2.01 6.06
C GLY A 130 -2.18 1.63 4.94
N ARG A 131 -1.87 2.11 3.74
CA ARG A 131 -2.57 1.81 2.49
C ARG A 131 -1.79 0.77 1.69
N VAL A 132 -2.47 -0.27 1.23
CA VAL A 132 -1.88 -1.30 0.38
C VAL A 132 -1.61 -0.75 -1.01
N LEU A 133 -0.44 -1.09 -1.55
CA LEU A 133 -0.03 -0.75 -2.90
C LEU A 133 -0.38 -1.91 -3.83
N ASP A 134 -1.31 -1.68 -4.76
CA ASP A 134 -1.68 -2.68 -5.77
C ASP A 134 -0.61 -2.80 -6.88
N ASP A 135 0.21 -1.75 -7.08
CA ASP A 135 1.25 -1.71 -8.11
C ASP A 135 2.66 -1.77 -7.52
N TYR A 136 3.35 -2.87 -7.81
CA TYR A 136 4.73 -3.12 -7.38
C TYR A 136 5.78 -2.62 -8.38
N THR A 137 5.38 -2.10 -9.54
CA THR A 137 6.32 -1.72 -10.61
C THR A 137 7.31 -0.65 -10.17
N VAL A 138 6.85 0.40 -9.48
CA VAL A 138 7.71 1.51 -9.07
C VAL A 138 8.70 1.08 -7.97
N PRO A 139 8.27 0.46 -6.85
CA PRO A 139 9.22 -0.01 -5.83
C PRO A 139 10.23 -1.02 -6.37
N THR A 140 9.80 -1.95 -7.23
CA THR A 140 10.71 -2.93 -7.83
C THR A 140 11.71 -2.27 -8.78
N ALA A 141 11.28 -1.33 -9.62
CA ALA A 141 12.16 -0.57 -10.50
C ALA A 141 13.22 0.21 -9.70
N LEU A 142 12.83 0.86 -8.59
CA LEU A 142 13.75 1.56 -7.70
C LEU A 142 14.77 0.62 -7.05
N GLY A 143 14.31 -0.54 -6.58
CA GLY A 143 15.18 -1.58 -6.01
C GLY A 143 16.22 -2.09 -7.02
N VAL A 144 15.78 -2.35 -8.26
CA VAL A 144 16.68 -2.76 -9.35
C VAL A 144 17.67 -1.65 -9.70
N ALA A 145 17.22 -0.41 -9.82
CA ALA A 145 18.08 0.74 -10.11
C ALA A 145 19.17 0.95 -9.04
N MET A 146 18.81 0.81 -7.76
CA MET A 146 19.79 0.87 -6.66
C MET A 146 20.81 -0.27 -6.74
N MET A 147 20.38 -1.50 -7.01
CA MET A 147 21.29 -2.65 -7.17
C MET A 147 22.28 -2.43 -8.32
N VAL A 148 21.80 -1.94 -9.46
CA VAL A 148 22.67 -1.58 -10.60
C VAL A 148 23.64 -0.47 -10.21
N GLY A 149 23.16 0.58 -9.52
CA GLY A 149 24.00 1.67 -9.02
C GLY A 149 25.14 1.18 -8.12
N VAL A 150 24.84 0.31 -7.15
CA VAL A 150 25.86 -0.29 -6.26
C VAL A 150 26.89 -1.08 -7.06
N VAL A 151 26.46 -1.91 -8.01
CA VAL A 151 27.37 -2.67 -8.86
C VAL A 151 28.29 -1.74 -9.66
N LEU A 152 27.76 -0.67 -10.25
CA LEU A 152 28.56 0.31 -11.00
C LEU A 152 29.59 1.02 -10.11
N VAL A 153 29.22 1.39 -8.87
CA VAL A 153 30.16 1.98 -7.91
C VAL A 153 31.28 1.01 -7.56
N LEU A 154 30.96 -0.27 -7.29
CA LEU A 154 31.97 -1.28 -6.98
C LEU A 154 32.93 -1.52 -8.15
N VAL A 155 32.42 -1.58 -9.38
CA VAL A 155 33.25 -1.70 -10.59
C VAL A 155 34.14 -0.48 -10.77
N ALA A 156 33.61 0.73 -10.61
CA ALA A 156 34.38 1.96 -10.74
C ALA A 156 35.51 2.05 -9.69
N VAL A 157 35.23 1.67 -8.44
CA VAL A 157 36.25 1.58 -7.38
C VAL A 157 37.32 0.55 -7.73
N GLY A 158 36.93 -0.64 -8.21
CA GLY A 158 37.87 -1.68 -8.63
C GLY A 158 38.80 -1.22 -9.76
N LEU A 159 38.24 -0.58 -10.79
CA LEU A 159 39.01 0.00 -11.90
C LEU A 159 39.93 1.13 -11.42
N GLY A 160 39.45 1.99 -10.52
CA GLY A 160 40.24 3.07 -9.93
C GLY A 160 41.46 2.56 -9.15
N ILE A 161 41.29 1.52 -8.33
CA ILE A 161 42.38 0.87 -7.60
C ILE A 161 43.38 0.25 -8.59
N ALA A 162 42.90 -0.48 -9.60
CA ALA A 162 43.77 -1.09 -10.61
C ALA A 162 44.62 -0.03 -11.34
N ALA A 163 44.00 1.08 -11.76
CA ALA A 163 44.71 2.19 -12.41
C ALA A 163 45.76 2.82 -11.48
N MET A 164 45.46 2.97 -10.19
CA MET A 164 46.40 3.51 -9.21
C MET A 164 47.62 2.59 -9.02
N VAL A 165 47.40 1.27 -8.99
CA VAL A 165 48.48 0.27 -8.89
C VAL A 165 49.37 0.29 -10.13
N VAL A 166 48.80 0.34 -11.33
CA VAL A 166 49.55 0.43 -12.58
C VAL A 166 50.39 1.70 -12.64
N ARG A 167 49.82 2.86 -12.27
CA ARG A 167 50.56 4.14 -12.21
C ARG A 167 51.70 4.10 -11.19
N ARG A 168 51.50 3.48 -10.02
CA ARG A 168 52.55 3.31 -9.00
C ARG A 168 53.71 2.47 -9.54
N LYS A 169 53.43 1.34 -10.20
CA LYS A 169 54.46 0.50 -10.82
C LYS A 169 55.22 1.25 -11.93
N ALA A 170 54.51 1.98 -12.79
CA ALA A 170 55.13 2.75 -13.86
C ALA A 170 56.08 3.84 -13.34
N ARG A 171 55.71 4.57 -12.27
CA ARG A 171 56.59 5.57 -11.63
C ARG A 171 57.84 4.96 -11.02
N ALA A 172 57.74 3.79 -10.41
CA ALA A 172 58.89 3.10 -9.83
C ALA A 172 59.89 2.60 -10.89
N ALA A 173 59.46 2.43 -12.15
CA ALA A 173 60.29 1.94 -13.24
C ALA A 173 61.07 3.06 -13.98
N VAL A 174 60.85 4.34 -13.66
CA VAL A 174 61.60 5.45 -14.26
C VAL A 174 62.98 5.56 -13.59
N PRO A 175 64.10 5.38 -14.31
CA PRO A 175 65.43 5.50 -13.73
C PRO A 175 65.73 6.95 -13.33
N PRO A 176 66.58 7.19 -12.32
CA PRO A 176 66.97 8.54 -11.92
C PRO A 176 67.64 9.28 -13.07
N ALA A 177 67.42 10.60 -13.15
CA ALA A 177 68.02 11.43 -14.17
C ALA A 177 69.56 11.37 -14.08
N PRO A 178 70.26 11.26 -15.21
CA PRO A 178 71.72 11.21 -15.20
C PRO A 178 72.30 12.56 -14.72
N PRO A 179 73.46 12.55 -14.04
CA PRO A 179 73.98 13.68 -13.27
C PRO A 179 74.34 14.94 -14.06
N TRP A 180 74.37 14.88 -15.41
CA TRP A 180 74.78 15.99 -16.27
C TRP A 180 73.63 16.92 -16.71
N ALA A 181 72.38 16.63 -16.35
CA ALA A 181 71.21 17.36 -16.86
C ALA A 181 70.94 18.75 -16.23
N LEU A 182 71.84 19.30 -15.42
CA LEU A 182 71.62 20.54 -14.64
C LEU A 182 72.58 21.71 -14.95
N GLN A 183 73.38 21.62 -16.02
CA GLN A 183 74.32 22.69 -16.40
C GLN A 183 73.84 23.46 -17.63
N SER A 184 73.01 24.49 -17.42
CA SER A 184 72.78 25.61 -18.35
C SER A 184 72.22 26.81 -17.61
#